data_AF-A0A834DX26-F1
#
_entry.id   AF-A0A834DX26-F1
#
_cell.length_a   1.000
_cell.length_b   1.000
_cell.length_c   1.000
_cell.angle_alpha   90.00
_cell.angle_beta   90.00
_cell.angle_gamma   90.00
#
_symmetry.space_group_name_H-M   'P 1'
#
loop_
_entity.id
_entity.type
_entity.pdbx_description
1 polymer ?
#
loop_
_entity_poly.entity_id
_entity_poly.type
_entity_poly.pdbx_seq_one_letter_code
_entity_poly.pdbx_strand_id
1 'polypeptide(L)'
;MVGMIASFYDTEAVIMAVGITTTVCFTVVIFSMQTRYDFTSCMGVLLVSMVVLIVFAVLCIFIRNRILEIVYASLGALLFTCFLAVDTQLLLGNKQLSLSPEEYVFAALNLYTDIINIFLYILTIIGRAKE
;
A
#
# COMPACT_ATOMS: atom_id res chain seq x y z
N MET A 1 16.73 -0.48 0.80
CA MET A 1 15.93 -0.93 -0.36
C MET A 1 15.26 0.26 -1.07
N VAL A 2 14.32 0.97 -0.43
CA VAL A 2 13.56 2.06 -1.06
C VAL A 2 14.43 3.15 -1.69
N GLY A 3 15.48 3.60 -1.00
CA GLY A 3 16.41 4.61 -1.54
C GLY A 3 17.16 4.16 -2.81
N MET A 4 17.46 2.86 -2.93
CA MET A 4 18.07 2.31 -4.15
C MET A 4 17.07 2.31 -5.31
N ILE A 5 15.82 1.90 -5.06
CA ILE A 5 14.77 1.91 -6.10
C ILE A 5 14.51 3.36 -6.55
N ALA A 6 14.34 4.28 -5.60
CA ALA A 6 14.10 5.69 -5.89
C ALA A 6 15.23 6.36 -6.69
N SER A 7 16.49 5.90 -6.55
CA SER A 7 17.61 6.43 -7.33
C SER A 7 17.54 6.11 -8.84
N PHE A 8 16.70 5.16 -9.26
CA PHE A 8 16.44 4.88 -10.68
C PHE A 8 15.34 5.75 -11.29
N TYR A 9 14.70 6.64 -10.50
CA TYR A 9 13.64 7.53 -10.96
C TYR A 9 14.09 8.99 -10.89
N ASP A 10 13.51 9.83 -11.75
CA ASP A 10 13.74 11.28 -11.71
C ASP A 10 13.30 11.89 -10.38
N THR A 11 14.03 12.90 -9.92
CA THR A 11 13.74 13.60 -8.65
C THR A 11 12.32 14.15 -8.61
N GLU A 12 11.82 14.71 -9.72
CA GLU A 12 10.44 15.18 -9.82
C GLU A 12 9.41 14.06 -9.62
N ALA A 13 9.66 12.88 -10.20
CA ALA A 13 8.76 11.73 -10.06
C ALA A 13 8.71 11.26 -8.60
N VAL A 14 9.88 11.21 -7.94
CA VAL A 14 9.98 10.86 -6.52
C VAL A 14 9.22 11.85 -5.64
N ILE A 15 9.40 13.16 -5.84
CA ILE A 15 8.71 14.19 -5.04
C ILE A 15 7.19 14.09 -5.23
N MET A 16 6.70 13.92 -6.45
CA MET A 16 5.27 13.73 -6.70
C MET A 16 4.74 12.45 -6.04
N ALA A 17 5.49 11.34 -6.13
CA ALA A 17 5.09 10.08 -5.51
C ALA A 17 4.98 10.21 -3.98
N VAL A 18 5.93 10.91 -3.34
CA VAL A 18 5.86 11.23 -1.91
C VAL A 18 4.60 12.05 -1.60
N GLY A 19 4.36 13.15 -2.32
CA GLY A 19 3.20 14.02 -2.09
C GLY A 19 1.85 13.29 -2.21
N ILE A 20 1.69 12.45 -3.23
CA ILE A 20 0.48 11.65 -3.43
C ILE A 20 0.36 10.60 -2.33
N THR A 21 1.43 9.87 -2.02
CA THR A 21 1.42 8.85 -0.96
C THR A 21 1.04 9.46 0.38
N THR A 22 1.67 10.58 0.76
CA THR A 22 1.33 11.30 2.00
C THR A 22 -0.16 11.66 2.02
N THR A 23 -0.69 12.22 0.93
CA THR A 23 -2.10 12.61 0.85
C THR A 23 -3.04 11.41 0.99
N VAL A 24 -2.77 10.31 0.27
CA VAL A 24 -3.57 9.08 0.33
C VAL A 24 -3.53 8.48 1.73
N CYS A 25 -2.34 8.30 2.30
CA CYS A 25 -2.16 7.70 3.61
C CYS A 25 -2.83 8.52 4.71
N PHE A 26 -2.64 9.85 4.74
CA PHE A 26 -3.30 10.70 5.74
C PHE A 26 -4.82 10.65 5.62
N THR A 27 -5.34 10.72 4.39
CA THR A 27 -6.79 10.66 4.15
C THR A 27 -7.37 9.35 4.66
N VAL A 28 -6.73 8.22 4.34
CA VAL A 28 -7.20 6.88 4.71
C VAL A 28 -7.07 6.64 6.20
N VAL A 29 -5.98 7.06 6.84
CA VAL A 29 -5.81 6.94 8.29
C VAL A 29 -6.88 7.72 9.03
N ILE A 30 -7.09 9.00 8.67
CA ILE A 30 -8.13 9.85 9.29
C ILE A 30 -9.52 9.24 9.06
N PHE A 31 -9.80 8.78 7.84
CA PHE A 31 -11.06 8.13 7.52
C PHE A 31 -11.28 6.84 8.35
N SER A 32 -10.26 5.98 8.45
CA SER A 32 -10.30 4.76 9.24
C SER A 32 -10.48 4.99 10.73
N MET A 33 -9.95 6.10 11.26
CA MET A 33 -10.16 6.52 12.66
C MET A 33 -11.60 6.95 12.95
N GLN A 34 -12.27 7.59 11.99
CA GLN A 34 -13.60 8.17 12.17
C GLN A 34 -14.73 7.21 11.77
N THR A 35 -14.46 6.30 10.83
CA THR A 35 -15.50 5.46 10.23
C THR A 35 -16.01 4.38 11.19
N ARG A 36 -17.33 4.20 11.20
CA ARG A 36 -18.00 3.11 11.92
C ARG A 36 -17.94 1.78 11.17
N TYR A 37 -17.63 1.81 9.88
CA TYR A 37 -17.57 0.61 9.04
C TYR A 37 -16.37 -0.27 9.40
N ASP A 38 -16.59 -1.57 9.58
CA ASP A 38 -15.56 -2.54 9.94
C ASP A 38 -14.85 -3.13 8.73
N PHE A 39 -13.70 -2.55 8.39
CA PHE A 39 -12.85 -3.06 7.32
C PHE A 39 -12.12 -4.35 7.71
N THR A 40 -11.95 -4.64 9.01
CA THR A 40 -11.26 -5.85 9.46
C THR A 40 -12.01 -7.12 9.06
N SER A 41 -13.33 -7.03 8.92
CA SER A 41 -14.19 -8.11 8.39
C SER A 41 -13.83 -8.53 6.95
N CYS A 42 -13.18 -7.65 6.17
CA CYS A 42 -12.77 -7.92 4.80
C CYS A 42 -11.34 -8.51 4.68
N MET A 43 -10.67 -8.79 5.80
CA MET A 43 -9.28 -9.28 5.82
C MET A 43 -9.09 -10.54 4.96
N GLY A 44 -10.06 -11.47 4.95
CA GLY A 44 -9.99 -12.67 4.11
C GLY A 44 -9.97 -12.35 2.60
N VAL A 45 -10.72 -11.34 2.16
CA VAL A 45 -10.73 -10.89 0.75
C VAL A 45 -9.40 -10.21 0.39
N LEU A 46 -8.83 -9.43 1.31
CA LEU A 46 -7.53 -8.77 1.11
C LEU A 46 -6.40 -9.79 1.00
N LEU A 47 -6.41 -10.86 1.82
CA LEU A 47 -5.46 -11.96 1.72
C LEU A 47 -5.51 -12.63 0.34
N VAL A 48 -6.70 -12.99 -0.13
CA VAL A 48 -6.87 -13.61 -1.46
C VAL A 48 -6.39 -12.66 -2.56
N SER A 49 -6.73 -11.38 -2.46
CA SER A 49 -6.31 -10.36 -3.42
C SER A 49 -4.78 -10.18 -3.46
N MET A 50 -4.12 -10.26 -2.30
CA MET A 50 -2.66 -10.21 -2.19
C MET A 50 -2.00 -11.40 -2.88
N VAL A 51 -2.53 -12.62 -2.68
CA VAL A 51 -2.02 -13.82 -3.37
C VAL A 51 -2.14 -13.68 -4.88
N VAL A 52 -3.29 -13.20 -5.38
CA VAL A 52 -3.48 -12.92 -6.81
C VAL A 52 -2.45 -11.91 -7.31
N LEU A 53 -2.20 -10.84 -6.55
CA LEU A 53 -1.22 -9.81 -6.91
C LEU A 53 0.20 -10.38 -6.98
N ILE A 54 0.58 -11.27 -6.07
CA ILE A 54 1.89 -11.96 -6.10
C ILE A 54 2.03 -12.82 -7.36
N VAL A 55 1.00 -13.59 -7.72
CA VAL A 55 1.02 -14.40 -8.96
C VAL A 55 1.13 -13.50 -10.20
N PHE A 56 0.41 -12.38 -10.20
CA PHE A 56 0.48 -11.42 -11.31
C PHE A 56 1.85 -10.72 -11.40
N ALA A 57 2.54 -10.53 -10.28
CA ALA A 57 3.91 -10.01 -10.24
C ALA A 57 4.86 -10.94 -11.01
N VAL A 58 4.74 -12.25 -10.82
CA VAL A 58 5.53 -13.25 -11.55
C VAL A 58 5.26 -13.15 -13.06
N LEU A 59 4.00 -12.97 -13.49
CA LEU A 59 3.67 -12.79 -14.90
C LEU A 59 4.29 -11.50 -15.49
N CYS A 60 4.30 -10.40 -14.72
CA CYS A 60 4.90 -9.14 -15.16
C CYS A 60 6.41 -9.27 -15.44
N ILE A 61 7.13 -10.10 -14.68
CA ILE A 61 8.56 -10.35 -14.88
C ILE A 61 8.85 -10.95 -16.26
N PHE A 62 7.98 -11.80 -16.77
CA PHE A 62 8.16 -12.44 -18.09
C PHE A 62 7.67 -11.57 -19.25
N ILE A 63 6.54 -10.87 -19.08
CA ILE A 63 5.89 -10.13 -20.18
C ILE A 63 6.52 -8.75 -20.40
N ARG A 64 7.03 -8.09 -19.35
CA ARG A 64 7.76 -6.80 -19.41
C ARG A 64 7.07 -5.74 -20.29
N ASN A 65 5.75 -5.60 -20.13
CA ASN A 65 4.95 -4.63 -20.86
C ASN A 65 4.62 -3.42 -19.98
N ARG A 66 4.91 -2.22 -20.48
CA ARG A 66 4.68 -0.95 -19.78
C ARG A 66 3.24 -0.77 -19.27
N ILE A 67 2.24 -1.08 -20.09
CA ILE A 67 0.83 -0.93 -19.71
C ILE A 67 0.49 -1.92 -18.60
N LEU A 68 0.96 -3.18 -18.70
CA LEU A 68 0.75 -4.17 -17.65
C LEU A 68 1.40 -3.76 -16.33
N GLU A 69 2.59 -3.18 -16.36
CA GLU A 69 3.27 -2.68 -15.16
C GLU A 69 2.49 -1.53 -14.50
N ILE A 70 1.94 -0.60 -15.27
CA ILE A 70 1.09 0.49 -14.74
C ILE A 70 -0.20 -0.06 -14.14
N VAL A 71 -0.86 -1.02 -14.81
CA VAL A 71 -2.08 -1.66 -14.29
C VAL A 71 -1.77 -2.43 -13.00
N TYR A 72 -0.69 -3.21 -12.99
CA TYR A 72 -0.22 -3.93 -11.81
C TYR A 72 0.05 -2.98 -10.65
N ALA A 73 0.77 -1.89 -10.90
CA ALA A 73 1.08 -0.91 -9.87
C ALA A 73 -0.17 -0.19 -9.36
N SER A 74 -1.15 0.08 -10.24
CA SER A 74 -2.42 0.69 -9.84
C SER A 74 -3.24 -0.24 -8.94
N LEU A 75 -3.30 -1.53 -9.27
CA LEU A 75 -3.95 -2.55 -8.43
C LEU A 75 -3.23 -2.72 -7.09
N GLY A 76 -1.89 -2.71 -7.11
CA GLY A 76 -1.06 -2.77 -5.90
C GLY A 76 -1.29 -1.58 -4.98
N ALA A 77 -1.25 -0.36 -5.51
CA ALA A 77 -1.52 0.85 -4.75
C ALA A 77 -2.91 0.83 -4.10
N LEU A 78 -3.95 0.41 -4.84
CA LEU A 78 -5.31 0.30 -4.31
C LEU A 78 -5.39 -0.77 -3.20
N LEU A 79 -4.80 -1.94 -3.42
CA LEU A 79 -4.84 -3.03 -2.46
C LEU A 79 -4.13 -2.67 -1.15
N PHE A 80 -2.92 -2.10 -1.22
CA PHE A 80 -2.18 -1.69 -0.03
C PHE A 80 -2.84 -0.48 0.67
N THR A 81 -3.57 0.36 -0.06
CA THR A 81 -4.40 1.39 0.57
C THR A 81 -5.55 0.78 1.39
N CYS A 82 -6.14 -0.33 0.94
CA CYS A 82 -7.12 -1.08 1.72
C CYS A 82 -6.50 -1.78 2.94
N PHE A 83 -5.29 -2.34 2.80
CA PHE A 83 -4.54 -2.88 3.95
C PHE A 83 -4.25 -1.79 4.98
N LEU A 84 -3.80 -0.61 4.55
CA LEU A 84 -3.57 0.53 5.44
C LEU A 84 -4.82 0.89 6.24
N ALA A 85 -6.00 0.83 5.61
CA ALA A 85 -7.26 1.09 6.28
C ALA A 85 -7.56 0.05 7.37
N VAL A 86 -7.32 -1.23 7.09
CA VAL A 86 -7.51 -2.35 8.03
C VAL A 86 -6.51 -2.27 9.18
N ASP A 87 -5.23 -2.09 8.87
CA ASP A 87 -4.15 -2.08 9.86
C ASP A 87 -4.25 -0.86 10.78
N THR A 88 -4.70 0.29 10.25
CA THR A 88 -5.05 1.44 11.08
C THR A 88 -6.16 1.09 12.08
N GLN A 89 -7.20 0.37 11.65
CA GLN A 89 -8.30 -0.03 12.54
C GLN A 89 -7.87 -1.06 13.58
N LEU A 90 -6.97 -1.99 13.23
CA LEU A 90 -6.38 -2.95 14.16
C LEU A 90 -5.51 -2.24 15.21
N LEU A 91 -4.68 -1.28 14.79
CA LEU A 91 -3.80 -0.52 15.67
C LEU A 91 -4.58 0.33 16.69
N LEU A 92 -5.70 0.91 16.28
CA LEU A 92 -6.53 1.74 17.15
C LEU A 92 -7.30 0.95 18.23
N GLY A 93 -7.43 -0.37 18.10
CA GLY A 93 -8.12 -1.21 19.08
C GLY A 93 -9.60 -0.88 19.31
N ASN A 94 -10.21 -0.05 18.45
CA ASN A 94 -11.59 0.44 18.58
C ASN A 94 -12.67 -0.60 18.17
N LYS A 95 -12.27 -1.84 17.88
CA LYS A 95 -13.13 -2.97 17.44
C LYS A 95 -12.69 -4.26 18.15
N GLN A 96 -13.26 -5.42 17.81
CA GLN A 96 -13.22 -6.65 18.66
C GLN A 96 -11.83 -7.21 19.05
N LEU A 97 -10.72 -6.68 18.53
CA LEU A 97 -9.35 -7.08 18.86
C LEU A 97 -8.60 -5.90 19.49
N SER A 98 -8.47 -5.90 20.82
CA SER A 98 -7.53 -5.03 21.53
C SER A 98 -6.14 -5.65 21.50
N LEU A 99 -5.18 -5.00 20.86
CA LEU A 99 -3.79 -5.47 20.82
C LEU A 99 -3.16 -5.45 22.21
N SER A 100 -2.41 -6.52 22.52
CA SER A 100 -1.51 -6.53 23.68
C SER A 100 -0.38 -5.49 23.47
N PRO A 101 0.20 -4.88 24.52
CA PRO A 101 1.35 -3.97 24.39
C PRO A 101 2.52 -4.55 23.59
N GLU A 102 2.63 -5.87 23.52
CA GLU A 102 3.64 -6.61 22.76
C GLU A 102 3.38 -6.59 21.24
N GLU A 103 2.12 -6.42 20.81
CA GLU A 103 1.71 -6.50 19.41
C GLU A 103 1.69 -5.13 18.72
N TYR A 104 1.82 -4.04 19.48
CA TYR A 104 1.82 -2.67 18.93
C TYR A 104 3.01 -2.43 17.98
N VAL A 105 4.18 -2.99 18.30
CA VAL A 105 5.36 -2.91 17.42
C VAL A 105 5.09 -3.61 16.09
N PHE A 106 4.45 -4.77 16.12
CA PHE A 106 4.09 -5.51 14.92
C PHE A 106 3.06 -4.75 14.06
N ALA A 107 2.03 -4.19 14.68
CA ALA A 107 1.05 -3.36 13.98
C ALA A 107 1.68 -2.12 13.34
N ALA A 108 2.61 -1.45 14.03
CA ALA A 108 3.34 -0.32 13.47
C ALA A 108 4.24 -0.72 12.29
N LEU A 109 4.85 -1.91 12.32
CA LEU A 109 5.64 -2.44 11.21
C LEU A 109 4.77 -2.77 9.98
N ASN A 110 3.56 -3.28 10.18
CA ASN A 110 2.63 -3.51 9.07
C ASN A 110 2.20 -2.18 8.44
N LEU A 111 1.81 -1.19 9.25
CA LEU A 111 1.46 0.15 8.78
C LEU A 111 2.61 0.79 7.98
N TYR A 112 3.85 0.66 8.46
CA TYR A 112 5.04 1.11 7.73
C TYR A 112 5.17 0.40 6.38
N THR A 113 5.00 -0.91 6.36
CA THR A 113 5.10 -1.73 5.14
C THR A 113 4.06 -1.32 4.10
N ASP A 114 2.83 -1.05 4.53
CA ASP A 114 1.76 -0.55 3.65
C ASP A 114 2.12 0.78 3.02
N ILE A 115 2.56 1.76 3.82
CA ILE A 115 2.95 3.09 3.34
C ILE A 115 4.08 2.99 2.30
N ILE A 116 5.10 2.16 2.58
CA ILE A 116 6.21 1.96 1.65
C ILE A 116 5.76 1.29 0.35
N ASN A 117 4.87 0.30 0.41
CA ASN A 117 4.35 -0.34 -0.81
C ASN A 117 3.50 0.63 -1.63
N ILE A 118 2.61 1.40 -1.01
CA ILE A 118 1.84 2.45 -1.68
C ILE A 118 2.78 3.43 -2.38
N PHE A 119 3.85 3.88 -1.71
CA PHE A 119 4.86 4.74 -2.30
C PHE A 119 5.53 4.12 -3.53
N LEU A 120 6.01 2.88 -3.43
CA LEU A 120 6.70 2.21 -4.53
C LEU A 120 5.77 1.98 -5.73
N TYR A 121 4.50 1.66 -5.50
CA TYR A 121 3.52 1.53 -6.58
C TYR A 121 3.20 2.86 -7.24
N ILE A 122 2.96 3.92 -6.47
CA ILE A 122 2.75 5.27 -7.04
C ILE A 122 3.98 5.73 -7.82
N LEU A 123 5.18 5.52 -7.29
CA LEU A 123 6.43 5.84 -7.97
C LEU A 123 6.55 5.10 -9.30
N THR A 124 6.20 3.82 -9.33
CA THR A 124 6.19 3.01 -10.56
C THR A 124 5.19 3.56 -11.58
N ILE A 125 3.97 3.93 -11.15
CA ILE A 125 2.95 4.53 -12.03
C ILE A 125 3.48 5.82 -12.67
N ILE A 126 4.05 6.71 -11.87
CA ILE A 126 4.55 8.02 -12.35
C ILE A 126 5.76 7.84 -13.26
N GLY A 127 6.73 7.02 -12.88
CA GLY A 127 7.92 6.80 -13.70
C GLY A 127 7.58 6.15 -15.03
N ARG A 128 6.76 5.09 -15.01
CA ARG A 128 6.30 4.44 -16.25
C ARG A 128 5.35 5.29 -17.07
N ALA A 129 4.65 6.27 -16.49
CA ALA A 129 3.80 7.19 -17.27
C ALA A 129 4.61 8.27 -17.98
N LYS A 130 5.79 8.65 -17.45
CA LYS A 130 6.67 9.70 -18.01
C LYS A 130 7.64 9.20 -19.08
N GLU A 131 8.07 7.93 -19.02
CA GLU A 131 8.88 7.28 -20.08
C GLU A 131 8.10 7.08 -21.39
#